data_AF-A0A5N4AY41-F1
#
_entry.id   AF-A0A5N4AY41-F1
#
_cell.length_a   1.000
_cell.length_b   1.000
_cell.length_c   1.000
_cell.angle_alpha   90.00
_cell.angle_beta   90.00
_cell.angle_gamma   90.00
#
_symmetry.space_group_name_H-M   'P 1'
#
loop_
_entity.id
_entity.type
_entity.pdbx_description
1 polymer ?
#
loop_
_entity_poly.entity_id
_entity_poly.type
_entity_poly.pdbx_seq_one_letter_code
_entity_poly.pdbx_strand_id
1 'polypeptide(L)'
;MSHTTHIISYNRHHCLFFSNILVLTVTTSVRKKNSLPFSQRSYDMGKPRGIRTARKHVNHRRDQRWADNDYKKAHLGTRWKANPFGGASHAKGIVLEKVGVEAKQPNSAIRKCVRVQLIKNGKKITAFVPRDGCLNHIEENDEVLVAGFGRKGHAVGDIPGVRFKVVKVANVSLLALYKEKKERPRS
;
A
#
# COMPACT_ATOMS: atom_id res chain seq x y z
N MET A 1 -29.39 33.85 -1.44
CA MET A 1 -29.10 33.59 -0.01
C MET A 1 -30.14 32.62 0.51
N SER A 2 -29.75 31.36 0.73
CA SER A 2 -30.63 30.32 1.27
C SER A 2 -29.75 29.22 1.87
N HIS A 3 -29.68 29.18 3.19
CA HIS A 3 -28.92 28.16 3.92
C HIS A 3 -29.73 26.87 4.02
N THR A 4 -29.16 25.75 3.57
CA THR A 4 -29.73 24.42 3.76
C THR A 4 -28.83 23.61 4.68
N THR A 5 -29.14 23.60 5.98
CA THR A 5 -28.40 22.82 6.99
C THR A 5 -29.05 21.46 7.20
N HIS A 6 -28.42 20.39 6.68
CA HIS A 6 -28.83 19.02 7.01
C HIS A 6 -28.23 18.58 8.34
N ILE A 7 -29.11 18.27 9.29
CA ILE A 7 -28.78 17.73 10.61
C ILE A 7 -28.61 16.21 10.49
N ILE A 8 -27.43 15.69 10.84
CA ILE A 8 -27.19 14.24 10.92
C ILE A 8 -27.51 13.75 12.33
N SER A 9 -28.54 12.91 12.43
CA SER A 9 -28.93 12.20 13.64
C SER A 9 -27.86 11.16 14.02
N TYR A 10 -27.53 11.07 15.32
CA TYR A 10 -26.76 9.94 15.85
C TYR A 10 -27.44 9.37 17.10
N ASN A 11 -27.86 8.11 16.98
CA ASN A 11 -28.70 7.41 17.94
C ASN A 11 -27.92 7.10 19.24
N ARG A 12 -28.39 7.59 20.39
CA ARG A 12 -27.90 7.15 21.72
C ARG A 12 -28.92 6.21 22.34
N HIS A 13 -28.58 4.93 22.43
CA HIS A 13 -29.40 3.98 23.18
C HIS A 13 -29.37 4.29 24.68
N HIS A 14 -30.57 4.43 25.23
CA HIS A 14 -30.85 4.63 26.65
C HIS A 14 -31.10 3.24 27.27
N CYS A 15 -30.36 2.87 28.30
CA CYS A 15 -30.74 1.74 29.18
C CYS A 15 -30.90 2.28 30.60
N LEU A 16 -32.15 2.43 31.00
CA LEU A 16 -32.57 2.72 32.37
C LEU A 16 -32.44 1.46 33.21
N PHE A 17 -31.90 1.56 34.42
CA PHE A 17 -32.41 0.83 35.58
C PHE A 17 -32.13 1.66 36.85
N PHE A 18 -33.12 1.77 37.72
CA PHE A 18 -33.16 2.62 38.91
C PHE A 18 -33.54 1.75 40.13
N SER A 19 -33.14 2.15 41.36
CA SER A 19 -33.40 1.45 42.65
C SER A 19 -32.71 0.06 42.78
N ASN A 20 -32.41 -0.56 43.93
CA ASN A 20 -32.36 -0.22 45.37
C ASN A 20 -31.62 -1.40 46.11
N ILE A 21 -31.05 -1.33 47.32
CA ILE A 21 -30.75 -0.27 48.31
C ILE A 21 -29.60 -0.75 49.27
N LEU A 22 -29.29 -0.01 50.34
CA LEU A 22 -28.55 -0.39 51.58
C LEU A 22 -27.00 -0.53 51.59
N VAL A 23 -26.38 0.55 52.08
CA VAL A 23 -25.35 0.62 53.15
C VAL A 23 -24.50 -0.63 53.45
N LEU A 24 -23.19 -0.50 53.24
CA LEU A 24 -22.17 -1.13 54.10
C LEU A 24 -21.01 -0.15 54.32
N THR A 25 -20.98 0.45 55.51
CA THR A 25 -19.94 1.40 55.93
C THR A 25 -18.62 0.69 56.20
N VAL A 26 -17.72 0.67 55.21
CA VAL A 26 -16.32 0.32 55.43
C VAL A 26 -15.51 1.60 55.64
N THR A 27 -15.04 1.78 56.86
CA THR A 27 -14.15 2.88 57.30
C THR A 27 -12.75 2.76 56.69
N THR A 28 -12.64 2.92 55.38
CA THR A 28 -11.32 3.10 54.74
C THR A 28 -10.85 4.53 54.94
N SER A 29 -9.76 4.68 55.71
CA SER A 29 -9.11 5.96 55.97
C SER A 29 -8.86 6.70 54.66
N VAL A 30 -9.55 7.83 54.47
CA VAL A 30 -9.41 8.68 53.29
C VAL A 30 -8.02 9.32 53.36
N ARG A 31 -7.05 8.63 52.74
CA ARG A 31 -5.69 9.13 52.59
C ARG A 31 -5.76 10.45 51.83
N LYS A 32 -5.60 11.55 52.58
CA LYS A 32 -5.75 12.93 52.12
C LYS A 32 -4.91 13.13 50.85
N LYS A 33 -5.56 13.05 49.68
CA LYS A 33 -4.92 13.40 48.42
C LYS A 33 -4.75 14.90 48.47
N ASN A 34 -3.55 15.36 48.83
CA ASN A 34 -3.19 16.77 48.75
C ASN A 34 -3.38 17.23 47.30
N SER A 35 -4.54 17.82 47.03
CA SER A 35 -4.90 18.37 45.74
C SER A 35 -4.12 19.67 45.57
N LEU A 36 -2.91 19.55 45.00
CA LEU A 36 -2.11 20.70 44.59
C LEU A 36 -2.98 21.64 43.73
N PRO A 37 -2.86 22.97 43.92
CA PRO A 37 -3.69 23.94 43.22
C PRO A 37 -3.56 23.81 41.70
N PHE A 38 -4.66 24.09 40.99
CA PHE A 38 -4.80 23.87 39.56
C PHE A 38 -3.77 24.66 38.71
N SER A 39 -3.19 25.73 39.26
CA SER A 39 -2.24 26.63 38.60
C SER A 39 -0.81 26.11 38.42
N GLN A 40 -0.47 24.90 38.89
CA GLN A 40 0.90 24.34 38.77
C GLN A 40 0.97 22.96 38.11
N ARG A 41 -0.06 22.55 37.33
CA ARG A 41 0.09 21.40 36.43
C ARG A 41 0.74 21.84 35.12
N SER A 42 2.06 21.84 35.10
CA SER A 42 2.80 21.76 33.84
C SER A 42 2.34 20.50 33.10
N TYR A 43 1.60 20.71 32.00
CA TYR A 43 1.29 19.63 31.06
C TYR A 43 2.60 19.22 30.40
N ASP A 44 3.28 18.23 31.00
CA ASP A 44 4.50 17.65 30.42
C ASP A 44 4.15 17.00 29.09
N MET A 45 4.43 17.72 28.00
CA MET A 45 4.24 17.29 26.61
C MET A 45 5.22 16.17 26.20
N GLY A 46 6.05 15.69 27.13
CA GLY A 46 7.10 14.71 26.92
C GLY A 46 6.71 13.25 27.12
N LYS A 47 7.70 12.38 26.85
CA LYS A 47 7.64 10.97 27.23
C LYS A 47 7.84 10.86 28.75
N PRO A 48 7.10 9.99 29.45
CA PRO A 48 7.20 9.86 30.91
C PRO A 48 8.60 9.40 31.32
N ARG A 49 9.21 9.99 32.37
CA ARG A 49 10.63 9.77 32.70
C ARG A 49 10.90 8.93 33.96
N GLY A 50 9.86 8.43 34.64
CA GLY A 50 10.01 7.68 35.89
C GLY A 50 10.54 6.25 35.72
N ILE A 51 11.27 5.74 36.71
CA ILE A 51 11.90 4.40 36.68
C ILE A 51 10.95 3.22 36.43
N ARG A 52 9.65 3.36 36.74
CA ARG A 52 8.61 2.33 36.52
C ARG A 52 7.76 2.52 35.24
N THR A 53 8.23 3.31 34.26
CA THR A 53 7.44 3.68 33.07
C THR A 53 7.61 2.76 31.85
N ALA A 54 8.48 1.75 31.92
CA ALA A 54 8.84 0.87 30.80
C ALA A 54 7.63 0.34 29.98
N ARG A 55 6.57 -0.15 30.65
CA ARG A 55 5.35 -0.65 29.98
C ARG A 55 4.66 0.42 29.13
N LYS A 56 4.62 1.67 29.60
CA LYS A 56 4.03 2.80 28.87
C LYS A 56 4.86 3.14 27.62
N HIS A 57 6.19 3.08 27.68
CA HIS A 57 7.04 3.27 26.50
C HIS A 57 6.86 2.16 25.45
N VAL A 58 6.82 0.89 25.87
CA VAL A 58 6.66 -0.26 24.96
C VAL A 58 5.31 -0.18 24.22
N ASN A 59 4.21 0.03 24.95
CA ASN A 59 2.88 0.14 24.35
C ASN A 59 2.81 1.34 23.41
N HIS A 60 3.20 2.54 23.87
CA HIS A 60 3.22 3.73 23.03
C HIS A 60 4.08 3.55 21.77
N ARG A 61 5.25 2.90 21.87
CA ARG A 61 6.09 2.62 20.69
C ARG A 61 5.43 1.61 19.74
N ARG A 62 4.70 0.61 20.25
CA ARG A 62 3.93 -0.36 19.44
C ARG A 62 2.81 0.35 18.68
N ASP A 63 2.06 1.23 19.35
CA ASP A 63 0.96 2.00 18.76
C ASP A 63 1.48 2.97 17.68
N GLN A 64 2.49 3.77 18.03
CA GLN A 64 3.14 4.71 17.10
C GLN A 64 3.83 4.00 15.93
N ARG A 65 4.21 2.73 16.05
CA ARG A 65 4.78 1.97 14.93
C ARG A 65 3.78 1.74 13.79
N TRP A 66 2.47 1.79 14.07
CA TRP A 66 1.44 1.73 13.02
C TRP A 66 1.29 3.03 12.23
N ALA A 67 1.91 4.15 12.65
CA ALA A 67 2.02 5.35 11.83
C ALA A 67 3.06 5.21 10.70
N ASP A 68 4.06 4.33 10.89
CA ASP A 68 5.06 4.02 9.86
C ASP A 68 4.40 3.23 8.70
N ASN A 69 4.46 3.80 7.51
CA ASN A 69 3.87 3.25 6.30
C ASN A 69 4.53 1.94 5.82
N ASP A 70 5.84 1.78 5.99
CA ASP A 70 6.54 0.57 5.57
C ASP A 70 6.29 -0.56 6.59
N TYR A 71 6.25 -0.26 7.89
CA TYR A 71 5.80 -1.21 8.91
C TYR A 71 4.34 -1.65 8.67
N LYS A 72 3.42 -0.69 8.45
CA LYS A 72 2.00 -0.95 8.17
C LYS A 72 1.82 -1.84 6.93
N LYS A 73 2.53 -1.57 5.82
CA LYS A 73 2.47 -2.39 4.59
C LYS A 73 2.99 -3.81 4.81
N ALA A 74 4.04 -3.99 5.62
CA ALA A 74 4.58 -5.30 5.93
C ALA A 74 3.62 -6.14 6.79
N HIS A 75 3.01 -5.55 7.83
CA HIS A 75 2.26 -6.28 8.85
C HIS A 75 0.76 -6.42 8.56
N LEU A 76 0.17 -5.58 7.69
CA LEU A 76 -1.23 -5.75 7.25
C LEU A 76 -1.41 -6.88 6.19
N GLY A 77 -0.33 -7.49 5.69
CA GLY A 77 -0.40 -8.51 4.64
C GLY A 77 -0.88 -8.01 3.27
N THR A 78 -1.02 -6.70 3.08
CA THR A 78 -1.45 -6.08 1.80
C THR A 78 -0.52 -6.44 0.63
N ARG A 79 0.77 -6.68 0.93
CA ARG A 79 1.77 -7.21 -0.02
C ARG A 79 1.32 -8.50 -0.71
N TRP A 80 0.55 -9.36 -0.05
CA TRP A 80 0.14 -10.66 -0.58
C TRP A 80 -1.19 -10.57 -1.33
N LYS A 81 -2.18 -9.88 -0.73
CA LYS A 81 -3.54 -9.77 -1.30
C LYS A 81 -3.60 -8.85 -2.54
N ALA A 82 -3.04 -7.64 -2.43
CA ALA A 82 -3.22 -6.58 -3.44
C ALA A 82 -2.18 -6.59 -4.56
N ASN A 83 -1.00 -7.18 -4.34
CA ASN A 83 0.06 -7.23 -5.35
C ASN A 83 -0.29 -8.27 -6.44
N PRO A 84 -0.34 -7.91 -7.74
CA PRO A 84 -0.58 -8.89 -8.80
C PRO A 84 0.53 -9.95 -8.89
N PHE A 85 1.75 -9.68 -8.39
CA PHE A 85 2.84 -10.66 -8.35
C PHE A 85 2.81 -11.57 -7.11
N GLY A 86 1.91 -11.36 -6.14
CA GLY A 86 1.86 -12.17 -4.92
C GLY A 86 3.17 -12.13 -4.11
N GLY A 87 3.88 -11.00 -4.12
CA GLY A 87 5.13 -10.81 -3.39
C GLY A 87 6.41 -11.32 -4.06
N ALA A 88 6.31 -12.06 -5.17
CA ALA A 88 7.45 -12.48 -6.01
C ALA A 88 8.10 -11.29 -6.76
N SER A 89 9.35 -11.45 -7.18
CA SER A 89 10.10 -10.43 -7.93
C SER A 89 9.69 -10.33 -9.40
N HIS A 90 9.35 -11.47 -10.02
CA HIS A 90 8.97 -11.62 -11.41
C HIS A 90 7.68 -12.45 -11.53
N ALA A 91 7.04 -12.39 -12.69
CA ALA A 91 5.94 -13.29 -13.05
C ALA A 91 5.95 -13.58 -14.56
N LYS A 92 5.64 -14.83 -14.94
CA LYS A 92 5.32 -15.18 -16.33
C LYS A 92 3.86 -14.80 -16.62
N GLY A 93 3.59 -14.31 -17.83
CA GLY A 93 2.25 -14.04 -18.33
C GLY A 93 2.17 -14.23 -19.83
N ILE A 94 0.93 -14.20 -20.35
CA ILE A 94 0.60 -14.29 -21.77
C ILE A 94 0.20 -12.90 -22.26
N VAL A 95 0.68 -12.50 -23.43
CA VAL A 95 0.29 -11.25 -24.08
C VAL A 95 -1.14 -11.32 -24.59
N LEU A 96 -1.92 -10.27 -24.33
CA LEU A 96 -3.29 -10.12 -24.84
C LEU A 96 -3.35 -9.16 -26.03
N GLU A 97 -2.81 -7.96 -25.88
CA GLU A 97 -2.96 -6.85 -26.84
C GLU A 97 -1.76 -5.88 -26.72
N LYS A 98 -1.36 -5.28 -27.85
CA LYS A 98 -0.36 -4.21 -27.93
C LYS A 98 -1.03 -2.86 -27.63
N VAL A 99 -0.52 -2.08 -26.67
CA VAL A 99 -1.16 -0.82 -26.22
C VAL A 99 -0.20 0.36 -26.27
N GLY A 100 -0.59 1.42 -26.98
CA GLY A 100 0.04 2.74 -26.84
C GLY A 100 -0.50 3.45 -25.61
N VAL A 101 0.38 3.81 -24.67
CA VAL A 101 0.01 4.63 -23.50
C VAL A 101 0.58 6.03 -23.70
N GLU A 102 -0.26 7.05 -23.65
CA GLU A 102 0.18 8.45 -23.72
C GLU A 102 1.05 8.84 -22.52
N ALA A 103 2.11 9.60 -22.77
CA ALA A 103 2.92 10.19 -21.73
C ALA A 103 2.13 11.27 -20.95
N LYS A 104 2.46 11.44 -19.68
CA LYS A 104 1.99 12.60 -18.92
C LYS A 104 2.62 13.89 -19.43
N GLN A 105 1.82 14.96 -19.42
CA GLN A 105 2.29 16.34 -19.49
C GLN A 105 3.46 16.54 -18.49
N PRO A 106 4.54 17.24 -18.88
CA PRO A 106 4.69 18.11 -20.05
C PRO A 106 5.13 17.42 -21.35
N ASN A 107 5.30 16.08 -21.38
CA ASN A 107 5.81 15.37 -22.55
C ASN A 107 4.67 14.95 -23.49
N SER A 108 4.92 15.02 -24.80
CA SER A 108 4.07 14.40 -25.83
C SER A 108 4.78 13.20 -26.46
N ALA A 109 4.37 11.99 -26.09
CA ALA A 109 4.92 10.74 -26.62
C ALA A 109 3.97 9.56 -26.39
N ILE A 110 3.95 8.58 -27.31
CA ILE A 110 3.22 7.32 -27.14
C ILE A 110 4.20 6.23 -26.66
N ARG A 111 4.09 5.85 -25.39
CA ARG A 111 4.91 4.83 -24.74
C ARG A 111 4.38 3.43 -25.08
N LYS A 112 5.19 2.64 -25.78
CA LYS A 112 4.83 1.29 -26.23
C LYS A 112 4.73 0.33 -25.03
N CYS A 113 3.53 -0.17 -24.78
CA CYS A 113 3.21 -1.08 -23.70
C CYS A 113 2.49 -2.32 -24.24
N VAL A 114 2.38 -3.33 -23.41
CA VAL A 114 1.69 -4.59 -23.70
C VAL A 114 0.81 -4.95 -22.51
N ARG A 115 -0.38 -5.48 -22.80
CA ARG A 115 -1.30 -5.99 -21.80
C ARG A 115 -1.02 -7.47 -21.62
N VAL A 116 -0.80 -7.88 -20.39
CA VAL A 116 -0.33 -9.22 -20.04
C VAL A 116 -1.26 -9.83 -19.01
N GLN A 117 -1.72 -11.05 -19.25
CA GLN A 117 -2.43 -11.85 -18.26
C GLN A 117 -1.44 -12.76 -17.53
N LEU A 118 -1.34 -12.63 -16.20
CA LEU A 118 -0.43 -13.46 -15.40
C LEU A 118 -0.96 -14.90 -15.29
N ILE A 119 -0.18 -15.88 -15.76
CA ILE A 119 -0.58 -17.30 -15.81
C ILE A 119 -1.00 -17.79 -14.42
N LYS A 120 -0.18 -17.51 -13.39
CA LYS A 120 -0.41 -17.98 -12.01
C LYS A 120 -1.68 -17.44 -11.33
N ASN A 121 -2.20 -16.29 -11.78
CA ASN A 121 -3.17 -15.49 -11.02
C ASN A 121 -4.40 -15.05 -11.85
N GLY A 122 -4.39 -15.23 -13.17
CA GLY A 122 -5.40 -14.67 -14.10
C GLY A 122 -5.44 -13.13 -14.18
N LYS A 123 -4.73 -12.40 -13.31
CA LYS A 123 -4.75 -10.93 -13.23
C LYS A 123 -4.13 -10.30 -14.47
N LYS A 124 -4.89 -9.42 -15.14
CA LYS A 124 -4.45 -8.58 -16.26
C LYS A 124 -3.64 -7.38 -15.75
N ILE A 125 -2.49 -7.10 -16.35
CA ILE A 125 -1.58 -6.00 -16.01
C ILE A 125 -1.11 -5.27 -17.28
N THR A 126 -0.69 -4.02 -17.15
CA THR A 126 0.10 -3.31 -18.18
C THR A 126 1.59 -3.44 -17.88
N ALA A 127 2.38 -3.78 -18.90
CA ALA A 127 3.83 -3.83 -18.84
C ALA A 127 4.43 -2.94 -19.95
N PHE A 128 5.43 -2.15 -19.61
CA PHE A 128 6.20 -1.35 -20.57
C PHE A 128 7.18 -2.23 -21.35
N VAL A 129 7.32 -1.97 -22.65
CA VAL A 129 8.36 -2.59 -23.49
C VAL A 129 9.57 -1.65 -23.53
N PRO A 130 10.73 -2.03 -22.96
CA PRO A 130 11.90 -1.18 -22.95
C PRO A 130 12.64 -1.19 -24.29
N ARG A 131 13.23 -0.04 -24.67
CA ARG A 131 13.93 0.25 -25.94
C ARG A 131 13.03 0.31 -27.16
N ASP A 132 13.55 0.99 -28.17
CA ASP A 132 12.92 1.17 -29.47
C ASP A 132 12.92 -0.15 -30.27
N GLY A 133 11.99 -0.27 -31.23
CA GLY A 133 11.81 -1.47 -32.07
C GLY A 133 11.31 -2.73 -31.34
N CYS A 134 11.53 -2.85 -30.03
CA CYS A 134 11.27 -4.06 -29.24
C CYS A 134 9.80 -4.52 -29.18
N LEU A 135 8.84 -3.67 -29.59
CA LEU A 135 7.44 -4.08 -29.75
C LEU A 135 7.26 -5.05 -30.92
N ASN A 136 8.10 -4.97 -31.96
CA ASN A 136 8.02 -5.80 -33.16
C ASN A 136 8.49 -7.25 -32.92
N HIS A 137 9.12 -7.53 -31.78
CA HIS A 137 9.53 -8.88 -31.38
C HIS A 137 8.49 -9.60 -30.52
N ILE A 138 7.43 -8.90 -30.10
CA ILE A 138 6.36 -9.41 -29.24
C ILE A 138 5.11 -9.53 -30.10
N GLU A 139 4.50 -10.71 -30.13
CA GLU A 139 3.20 -10.93 -30.74
C GLU A 139 2.13 -11.24 -29.70
N GLU A 140 0.88 -11.28 -30.15
CA GLU A 140 -0.25 -11.69 -29.32
C GLU A 140 -0.11 -13.16 -28.93
N ASN A 141 -0.63 -13.52 -27.75
CA ASN A 141 -0.50 -14.83 -27.13
C ASN A 141 0.94 -15.29 -26.77
N ASP A 142 1.98 -14.48 -27.01
CA ASP A 142 3.35 -14.81 -26.61
C ASP A 142 3.49 -14.96 -25.08
N GLU A 143 4.33 -15.91 -24.65
CA GLU A 143 4.80 -15.97 -23.27
C GLU A 143 5.84 -14.88 -22.99
N VAL A 144 5.59 -14.06 -21.96
CA VAL A 144 6.49 -12.99 -21.52
C VAL A 144 6.85 -13.12 -20.04
N LEU A 145 8.12 -12.80 -19.72
CA LEU A 145 8.57 -12.63 -18.34
C LEU A 145 8.52 -11.16 -17.97
N VAL A 146 7.71 -10.83 -16.95
CA VAL A 146 7.47 -9.48 -16.49
C VAL A 146 8.17 -9.24 -15.14
N ALA A 147 8.78 -8.06 -14.99
CA ALA A 147 9.42 -7.59 -13.76
C ALA A 147 8.77 -6.31 -13.23
N GLY A 148 8.99 -6.02 -11.95
CA GLY A 148 8.72 -4.68 -11.41
C GLY A 148 9.60 -3.61 -12.05
N PHE A 149 9.07 -2.41 -12.23
CA PHE A 149 9.82 -1.31 -12.87
C PHE A 149 10.93 -0.72 -11.95
N GLY A 150 10.72 -0.74 -10.63
CA GLY A 150 11.76 -0.46 -9.62
C GLY A 150 11.30 0.33 -8.40
N ARG A 151 10.32 1.24 -8.55
CA ARG A 151 9.87 2.14 -7.46
C ARG A 151 8.92 1.47 -6.46
N LYS A 152 9.29 0.33 -5.85
CA LYS A 152 8.49 -0.43 -4.85
C LYS A 152 7.01 -0.66 -5.25
N GLY A 153 6.72 -0.78 -6.55
CA GLY A 153 5.35 -0.95 -7.07
C GLY A 153 4.58 0.36 -7.31
N HIS A 154 5.24 1.52 -7.39
CA HIS A 154 4.70 2.75 -7.98
C HIS A 154 5.00 2.84 -9.48
N ALA A 155 4.23 3.65 -10.21
CA ALA A 155 4.53 3.97 -11.61
C ALA A 155 5.83 4.79 -11.74
N VAL A 156 6.47 4.69 -12.90
CA VAL A 156 7.81 5.25 -13.14
C VAL A 156 7.78 6.23 -14.31
N GLY A 157 8.47 7.36 -14.14
CA GLY A 157 8.58 8.40 -15.15
C GLY A 157 7.23 9.03 -15.51
N ASP A 158 7.10 9.34 -16.79
CA ASP A 158 5.94 9.94 -17.43
C ASP A 158 4.81 8.94 -17.73
N ILE A 159 5.03 7.63 -17.53
CA ILE A 159 4.04 6.61 -17.91
C ILE A 159 2.93 6.51 -16.85
N PRO A 160 1.65 6.83 -17.18
CA PRO A 160 0.53 6.65 -16.25
C PRO A 160 0.19 5.17 -16.06
N GLY A 161 -0.14 4.78 -14.83
CA GLY A 161 -0.65 3.43 -14.49
C GLY A 161 0.33 2.25 -14.62
N VAL A 162 1.39 2.35 -15.42
CA VAL A 162 2.31 1.24 -15.70
C VAL A 162 3.34 1.06 -14.57
N ARG A 163 3.33 -0.12 -13.95
CA ARG A 163 4.14 -0.47 -12.76
C ARG A 163 5.20 -1.55 -13.05
N PHE A 164 5.16 -2.10 -14.26
CA PHE A 164 5.87 -3.31 -14.67
C PHE A 164 6.56 -3.10 -16.02
N LYS A 165 7.57 -3.93 -16.32
CA LYS A 165 8.30 -3.94 -17.59
C LYS A 165 8.51 -5.37 -18.08
N VAL A 166 8.54 -5.56 -19.39
CA VAL A 166 8.89 -6.84 -20.02
C VAL A 166 10.41 -7.04 -19.96
N VAL A 167 10.86 -8.27 -19.72
CA VAL A 167 12.28 -8.66 -19.63
C VAL A 167 12.64 -9.76 -20.63
N LYS A 168 11.75 -10.75 -20.80
CA LYS A 168 11.90 -11.85 -21.77
C LYS A 168 10.61 -12.06 -22.56
N VAL A 169 10.74 -12.61 -23.75
CA VAL A 169 9.69 -13.01 -24.70
C VAL A 169 10.08 -14.37 -25.25
N ALA A 170 9.16 -15.34 -25.30
CA ALA A 170 9.44 -16.70 -25.78
C ALA A 170 10.74 -17.31 -25.17
N ASN A 171 10.90 -17.15 -23.85
CA ASN A 171 12.10 -17.50 -23.06
C ASN A 171 13.43 -16.80 -23.41
N VAL A 172 13.51 -16.03 -24.50
CA VAL A 172 14.67 -15.21 -24.88
C VAL A 172 14.59 -13.82 -24.25
N SER A 173 15.73 -13.23 -23.86
CA SER A 173 15.75 -11.87 -23.29
C SER A 173 15.58 -10.79 -24.35
N LEU A 174 14.75 -9.79 -24.08
CA LEU A 174 14.56 -8.63 -24.98
C LEU A 174 15.88 -7.91 -25.30
N LEU A 175 16.82 -7.87 -24.34
CA LEU A 175 18.14 -7.28 -24.56
C LEU A 175 18.99 -8.07 -25.57
N ALA A 176 18.82 -9.39 -25.66
CA ALA A 176 19.54 -10.21 -26.64
C ALA A 176 18.93 -10.08 -28.05
N LEU A 177 17.60 -10.03 -28.14
CA LEU A 177 16.87 -9.77 -29.39
C LEU A 177 17.24 -8.37 -29.95
N TYR A 178 17.14 -7.33 -29.13
CA TYR A 178 17.51 -5.96 -29.51
C TYR A 178 18.98 -5.77 -29.92
N LYS A 179 19.88 -6.62 -29.41
CA LYS A 179 21.31 -6.59 -29.78
C LYS A 179 21.65 -7.65 -30.84
N GLU A 180 20.64 -8.28 -31.45
CA GLU A 180 20.77 -9.32 -32.48
C GLU A 180 21.68 -10.50 -32.07
N LYS A 181 21.88 -10.70 -30.76
CA LYS A 181 22.73 -11.77 -30.20
C LYS A 181 22.03 -13.13 -30.17
N LYS A 182 20.71 -13.12 -30.31
CA LYS A 182 19.83 -14.28 -30.41
C LYS A 182 18.65 -13.90 -31.28
N GLU A 183 18.24 -14.80 -32.16
CA GLU A 183 16.98 -14.69 -32.89
C GLU A 183 15.80 -15.10 -32.01
N ARG A 184 14.59 -14.76 -32.46
CA ARG A 184 13.35 -15.28 -31.89
C ARG A 184 13.25 -16.78 -32.24
N PRO A 185 12.98 -17.68 -31.28
CA PRO A 185 12.75 -19.09 -31.60
C PRO A 185 11.53 -19.19 -32.50
N ARG A 186 11.65 -19.95 -33.59
CA ARG A 186 10.51 -20.33 -34.42
C ARG A 186 9.73 -21.42 -33.66
N SER A 187 8.41 -21.28 -33.66
CA SER A 187 7.46 -22.27 -33.17
C SER A 187 6.85 -23.00 -34.36
#